data_AF-A0A382JTH9-F1
#
_entry.id   AF-A0A382JTH9-F1
#
_cell.length_a   1.000
_cell.length_b   1.000
_cell.length_c   1.000
_cell.angle_alpha   90.00
_cell.angle_beta   90.00
_cell.angle_gamma   90.00
#
_symmetry.space_group_name_H-M   'P 1'
#
loop_
_entity.id
_entity.type
_entity.pdbx_description
1 polymer ?
#
loop_
_entity_poly.entity_id
_entity_poly.type
_entity_poly.pdbx_seq_one_letter_code
_entity_poly.pdbx_strand_id
1 'polypeptide(L)'
;MKNIQITINKKLLSVFLINSFVTIIITGLVIQSFIGISHSIKFNSKIISIFKSNLDYLRLEQEKLKKSKSLQDIDSNEKQKESTNTLIDSVNKIDELIKQLSVEKYRQIHKLVIKDDKDVNSGIKEIGIINHNLVLGLNKINKVLADLDHVDTNIKKQTPALISAFKKFDKSKDKIYGRIFMMRSLSGSVTESVDSAKVKKRGEFKERFFRVFQDYKSIYNSLIESRGTANVADVKKRYKKSHQEFDEFYKLFKVDVYKKTYNNFTNSLTQNIDLVLKEYSLLKDLNFNINEINNNNTTLGSTIENLGEVVNTEYDKSSDDVVSEAQQFVW
;
A
#
# COMPACT_ATOMS: atom_id res chain seq x y z
N MET A 1 -92.33 -7.54 5.39
CA MET A 1 -91.24 -6.56 5.24
C MET A 1 -91.85 -5.28 4.65
N LYS A 2 -91.74 -4.13 5.33
CA LYS A 2 -92.22 -2.85 4.80
C LYS A 2 -91.36 -2.50 3.58
N ASN A 3 -91.93 -2.63 2.38
CA ASN A 3 -91.32 -2.12 1.17
C ASN A 3 -91.31 -0.59 1.28
N ILE A 4 -90.11 -0.02 1.44
CA ILE A 4 -89.92 1.41 1.34
C ILE A 4 -90.21 1.77 -0.13
N GLN A 5 -91.43 2.25 -0.40
CA GLN A 5 -91.76 2.85 -1.69
C GLN A 5 -91.13 4.23 -1.72
N ILE A 6 -89.92 4.29 -2.28
CA ILE A 6 -89.22 5.53 -2.57
C ILE A 6 -89.76 6.05 -3.91
N THR A 7 -90.71 6.99 -3.87
CA THR A 7 -91.15 7.72 -5.07
C THR A 7 -90.18 8.87 -5.33
N ILE A 8 -88.99 8.57 -5.85
CA ILE A 8 -88.05 9.61 -6.32
C ILE A 8 -88.38 9.96 -7.77
N ASN A 9 -88.49 11.25 -8.07
CA ASN A 9 -88.57 11.76 -9.43
C ASN A 9 -87.36 11.24 -10.25
N LYS A 10 -87.60 10.57 -11.39
CA LYS A 10 -86.55 10.00 -12.26
C LYS A 10 -85.40 10.97 -12.55
N LYS A 11 -85.69 12.28 -12.70
CA LYS A 11 -84.66 13.31 -12.88
C LYS A 11 -83.76 13.45 -11.66
N LEU A 12 -84.33 13.43 -10.46
CA LEU A 12 -83.60 13.57 -9.20
C LEU A 12 -82.71 12.33 -8.92
N LEU A 13 -83.21 11.13 -9.22
CA LEU A 13 -82.43 9.89 -9.12
C LEU A 13 -81.24 9.90 -10.09
N SER A 14 -81.45 10.35 -11.33
CA SER A 14 -80.38 10.45 -12.33
C SER A 14 -79.29 11.44 -11.92
N VAL A 15 -79.68 12.62 -11.40
CA VAL A 15 -78.72 13.62 -10.89
C VAL A 15 -77.96 13.08 -9.69
N PHE A 16 -78.63 12.37 -8.77
CA PHE A 16 -77.98 11.73 -7.63
C PHE A 16 -76.94 10.70 -8.05
N LEU A 17 -77.27 9.80 -9.00
CA LEU A 17 -76.34 8.78 -9.49
C LEU A 17 -75.13 9.39 -10.22
N ILE A 18 -75.35 10.41 -11.05
CA ILE A 18 -74.26 11.13 -11.73
C ILE A 18 -73.34 11.80 -10.71
N ASN A 19 -73.90 12.52 -9.73
CA ASN A 19 -73.10 13.16 -8.69
C ASN A 19 -72.33 12.12 -7.87
N SER A 20 -72.95 11.00 -7.50
CA SER A 20 -72.27 9.92 -6.78
C SER A 20 -71.12 9.31 -7.59
N PHE A 21 -71.32 9.12 -8.90
CA PHE A 21 -70.28 8.60 -9.80
C PHE A 21 -69.12 9.58 -9.97
N VAL A 22 -69.43 10.87 -10.16
CA VAL A 22 -68.42 11.94 -10.23
C VAL A 22 -67.63 12.01 -8.92
N THR A 23 -68.28 11.92 -7.76
CA THR A 23 -67.60 11.89 -6.46
C THR A 23 -66.66 10.68 -6.36
N ILE A 24 -67.10 9.47 -6.75
CA ILE A 24 -66.24 8.27 -6.73
C ILE A 24 -65.01 8.44 -7.63
N ILE A 25 -65.16 9.00 -8.83
CA ILE A 25 -64.04 9.26 -9.73
C ILE A 25 -63.07 10.27 -9.12
N ILE A 26 -63.56 11.38 -8.59
CA ILE A 26 -62.72 12.41 -7.95
C ILE A 26 -61.98 11.79 -6.76
N THR A 27 -62.67 11.07 -5.88
CA THR A 27 -62.04 10.39 -4.73
C THR A 27 -60.99 9.37 -5.19
N GLY A 28 -61.27 8.59 -6.24
CA GLY A 28 -60.32 7.64 -6.81
C GLY A 28 -59.05 8.31 -7.36
N LEU A 29 -59.21 9.43 -8.09
CA LEU A 29 -58.09 10.24 -8.58
C LEU A 29 -57.28 10.82 -7.42
N VAL A 30 -57.93 11.38 -6.41
CA VAL A 30 -57.26 11.94 -5.23
C VAL A 30 -56.46 10.86 -4.48
N ILE A 31 -57.05 9.68 -4.24
CA ILE A 31 -56.36 8.55 -3.59
C ILE A 31 -55.14 8.11 -4.42
N GLN A 32 -55.30 7.94 -5.74
CA GLN A 32 -54.21 7.53 -6.62
C GLN A 32 -53.05 8.52 -6.58
N SER A 33 -53.34 9.81 -6.59
CA SER A 33 -52.32 10.85 -6.54
C SER A 33 -51.64 10.92 -5.16
N PHE A 34 -52.36 10.71 -4.04
CA PHE A 34 -51.74 10.54 -2.72
C PHE A 34 -50.83 9.31 -2.61
N ILE A 35 -51.20 8.20 -3.27
CA ILE A 35 -50.34 7.01 -3.35
C ILE A 35 -49.05 7.34 -4.13
N GLY A 36 -49.14 8.15 -5.19
CA GLY A 36 -47.99 8.67 -5.94
C GLY A 36 -47.03 9.44 -5.04
N ILE A 37 -47.52 10.52 -4.41
CA ILE A 37 -46.73 11.34 -3.46
C ILE A 37 -46.12 10.49 -2.35
N SER A 38 -46.89 9.55 -1.79
CA SER A 38 -46.40 8.67 -0.72
C SER A 38 -45.21 7.82 -1.17
N HIS A 39 -45.23 7.32 -2.41
CA HIS A 39 -44.10 6.61 -2.99
C HIS A 39 -42.89 7.53 -3.21
N SER A 40 -43.09 8.73 -3.77
CA SER A 40 -42.04 9.73 -3.98
C SER A 40 -41.37 10.13 -2.66
N ILE A 41 -42.16 10.42 -1.62
CA ILE A 41 -41.67 10.70 -0.26
C ILE A 41 -40.89 9.51 0.31
N LYS A 42 -41.41 8.28 0.17
CA LYS A 42 -40.74 7.08 0.67
C LYS A 42 -39.41 6.83 -0.04
N PHE A 43 -39.37 7.02 -1.36
CA PHE A 43 -38.15 6.89 -2.14
C PHE A 43 -37.12 7.91 -1.66
N ASN A 44 -37.48 9.19 -1.62
CA ASN A 44 -36.62 10.27 -1.17
C ASN A 44 -36.11 10.06 0.28
N SER A 45 -37.03 10.02 1.24
CA SER A 45 -36.70 10.06 2.68
C SER A 45 -36.05 8.78 3.23
N LYS A 46 -36.26 7.62 2.59
CA LYS A 46 -35.79 6.32 3.14
C LYS A 46 -34.89 5.53 2.20
N ILE A 47 -35.02 5.69 0.89
CA ILE A 47 -34.22 4.89 -0.05
C ILE A 47 -32.98 5.69 -0.45
N ILE A 48 -33.15 6.81 -1.16
CA ILE A 48 -32.00 7.57 -1.67
C ILE A 48 -31.25 8.31 -0.57
N SER A 49 -31.93 8.82 0.48
CA SER A 49 -31.27 9.43 1.64
C SER A 49 -30.31 8.46 2.36
N ILE A 50 -30.74 7.22 2.63
CA ILE A 50 -29.90 6.21 3.28
C ILE A 50 -28.76 5.78 2.36
N PHE A 51 -29.03 5.62 1.06
CA PHE A 51 -28.00 5.28 0.08
C PHE A 51 -26.91 6.35 0.03
N LYS A 52 -27.30 7.63 -0.06
CA LYS A 52 -26.39 8.77 -0.01
C LYS A 52 -25.58 8.79 1.29
N SER A 53 -26.22 8.59 2.44
CA SER A 53 -25.52 8.53 3.73
C SER A 53 -24.45 7.44 3.75
N ASN A 54 -24.74 6.26 3.21
CA ASN A 54 -23.76 5.18 3.10
C ASN A 54 -22.59 5.52 2.15
N LEU A 55 -22.83 6.25 1.06
CA LEU A 55 -21.76 6.78 0.21
C LEU A 55 -20.91 7.82 0.94
N ASP A 56 -21.52 8.71 1.73
CA ASP A 56 -20.81 9.70 2.55
C ASP A 56 -19.90 8.99 3.59
N TYR A 57 -20.40 7.94 4.25
CA TYR A 57 -19.59 7.10 5.14
C TYR A 57 -18.44 6.39 4.41
N LEU A 58 -18.69 5.91 3.19
CA LEU A 58 -17.67 5.27 2.37
C LEU A 58 -16.55 6.27 2.04
N ARG A 59 -16.91 7.51 1.68
CA ARG A 59 -15.95 8.61 1.50
C ARG A 59 -15.16 8.90 2.78
N LEU A 60 -15.82 8.94 3.94
CA LEU A 60 -15.13 9.18 5.22
C LEU A 60 -14.10 8.08 5.55
N GLU A 61 -14.42 6.80 5.33
CA GLU A 61 -13.44 5.73 5.53
C GLU A 61 -12.30 5.78 4.50
N GLN A 62 -12.61 6.12 3.24
CA GLN A 62 -11.60 6.33 2.20
C GLN A 62 -10.64 7.49 2.53
N GLU A 63 -11.14 8.59 3.10
CA GLU A 63 -10.31 9.72 3.52
C GLU A 63 -9.29 9.32 4.60
N LYS A 64 -9.65 8.41 5.52
CA LYS A 64 -8.70 7.86 6.51
C LYS A 64 -7.54 7.13 5.84
N LEU A 65 -7.78 6.51 4.69
CA LEU A 65 -6.74 5.83 3.92
C LEU A 65 -5.69 6.81 3.38
N LYS A 66 -5.94 8.12 3.30
CA LYS A 66 -4.89 9.09 2.93
C LYS A 66 -3.72 9.10 3.91
N LYS A 67 -3.92 8.63 5.15
CA LYS A 67 -2.86 8.43 6.14
C LYS A 67 -1.84 7.34 5.73
N SER A 68 -2.11 6.53 4.70
CA SER A 68 -1.12 5.60 4.16
C SER A 68 0.14 6.32 3.63
N LYS A 69 0.03 7.58 3.19
CA LYS A 69 1.18 8.39 2.76
C LYS A 69 2.20 8.58 3.89
N SER A 70 1.74 8.81 5.11
CA SER A 70 2.62 8.99 6.26
C SER A 70 3.22 7.69 6.79
N LEU A 71 2.85 6.51 6.26
CA LEU A 71 3.47 5.24 6.70
C LEU A 71 4.99 5.24 6.47
N GLN A 72 5.45 5.92 5.42
CA GLN A 72 6.88 6.04 5.10
C GLN A 72 7.64 6.92 6.10
N ASP A 73 6.95 7.84 6.77
CA ASP A 73 7.54 8.82 7.70
C ASP A 73 7.59 8.30 9.15
N ILE A 74 7.07 7.09 9.41
CA ILE A 74 7.05 6.52 10.76
C ILE A 74 8.36 5.77 11.01
N ASP A 75 9.14 6.23 11.99
CA ASP A 75 10.48 5.68 12.29
C ASP A 75 10.51 4.27 12.92
N SER A 76 9.35 3.66 13.19
CA SER A 76 9.26 2.34 13.84
C SER A 76 8.33 1.39 13.10
N ASN A 77 8.85 0.20 12.78
CA ASN A 77 8.06 -0.89 12.19
C ASN A 77 6.82 -1.25 13.04
N GLU A 78 6.91 -1.17 14.36
CA GLU A 78 5.80 -1.43 15.28
C GLU A 78 4.67 -0.42 15.09
N LYS A 79 5.02 0.88 15.07
CA LYS A 79 4.06 1.96 14.82
C LYS A 79 3.51 1.90 13.38
N GLN A 80 4.33 1.50 12.40
CA GLN A 80 3.87 1.27 11.03
C GLN A 80 2.85 0.14 10.95
N LYS A 81 3.05 -0.96 11.70
CA LYS A 81 2.07 -2.07 11.78
C LYS A 81 0.76 -1.63 12.43
N GLU A 82 0.81 -0.91 13.55
CA GLU A 82 -0.39 -0.38 14.21
C GLU A 82 -1.20 0.53 13.27
N SER A 83 -0.52 1.44 12.58
CA SER A 83 -1.14 2.29 11.57
C SER A 83 -1.71 1.48 10.41
N THR A 84 -0.97 0.49 9.90
CA THR A 84 -1.44 -0.42 8.83
C THR A 84 -2.69 -1.21 9.25
N ASN A 85 -2.76 -1.69 10.49
CA ASN A 85 -3.95 -2.38 11.01
C ASN A 85 -5.16 -1.44 11.10
N THR A 86 -4.95 -0.19 11.52
CA THR A 86 -6.02 0.82 11.52
C THR A 86 -6.56 1.07 10.10
N LEU A 87 -5.69 1.06 9.09
CA LEU A 87 -6.10 1.16 7.69
C LEU A 87 -6.87 -0.07 7.22
N ILE A 88 -6.46 -1.28 7.64
CA ILE A 88 -7.18 -2.52 7.35
C ILE A 88 -8.60 -2.46 7.92
N ASP A 89 -8.78 -1.97 9.14
CA ASP A 89 -10.10 -1.79 9.74
C ASP A 89 -10.99 -0.85 8.92
N SER A 90 -10.43 0.24 8.38
CA SER A 90 -11.17 1.14 7.47
C SER A 90 -11.55 0.46 6.16
N VAL A 91 -10.66 -0.31 5.55
CA VAL A 91 -10.95 -1.07 4.31
C VAL A 91 -12.00 -2.16 4.54
N ASN A 92 -12.02 -2.79 5.73
CA ASN A 92 -13.07 -3.74 6.12
C ASN A 92 -14.44 -3.06 6.28
N LYS A 93 -14.48 -1.85 6.86
CA LYS A 93 -15.72 -1.06 6.94
C LYS A 93 -16.23 -0.65 5.55
N ILE A 94 -15.33 -0.32 4.63
CA ILE A 94 -15.70 -0.07 3.23
C ILE A 94 -16.35 -1.30 2.61
N ASP A 95 -15.83 -2.51 2.86
CA ASP A 95 -16.43 -3.76 2.37
C ASP A 95 -17.87 -3.97 2.89
N GLU A 96 -18.11 -3.67 4.17
CA GLU A 96 -19.46 -3.70 4.76
C GLU A 96 -20.40 -2.69 4.09
N LEU A 97 -19.94 -1.45 3.86
CA LEU A 97 -20.73 -0.41 3.19
C LEU A 97 -21.06 -0.78 1.75
N ILE A 98 -20.12 -1.38 1.02
CA ILE A 98 -20.34 -1.89 -0.35
C ILE A 98 -21.46 -2.94 -0.37
N LYS A 99 -21.44 -3.88 0.59
CA LYS A 99 -22.51 -4.89 0.73
C LYS A 99 -23.86 -4.23 0.97
N GLN A 100 -23.93 -3.21 1.83
CA GLN A 100 -25.17 -2.47 2.09
C GLN A 100 -25.67 -1.72 0.85
N LEU A 101 -24.78 -1.06 0.11
CA LEU A 101 -25.11 -0.33 -1.12
C LEU A 101 -25.57 -1.25 -2.26
N SER A 102 -25.13 -2.51 -2.25
CA SER A 102 -25.46 -3.51 -3.28
C SER A 102 -26.83 -4.19 -3.11
N VAL A 103 -27.59 -3.85 -2.06
CA VAL A 103 -28.87 -4.50 -1.75
C VAL A 103 -29.95 -4.15 -2.78
N GLU A 104 -30.76 -5.13 -3.19
CA GLU A 104 -31.84 -5.02 -4.19
C GLU A 104 -32.84 -3.88 -3.93
N LYS A 105 -33.03 -3.48 -2.67
CA LYS A 105 -33.89 -2.34 -2.30
C LYS A 105 -33.46 -1.02 -2.98
N TYR A 106 -32.22 -0.94 -3.47
CA TYR A 106 -31.65 0.21 -4.18
C TYR A 106 -31.67 0.05 -5.70
N ARG A 107 -32.38 -0.94 -6.27
CA ARG A 107 -32.39 -1.20 -7.72
C ARG A 107 -32.70 0.02 -8.59
N GLN A 108 -33.55 0.93 -8.13
CA GLN A 108 -33.87 2.15 -8.88
C GLN A 108 -32.62 3.06 -8.99
N ILE A 109 -31.86 3.20 -7.90
CA ILE A 109 -30.61 3.96 -7.87
C ILE A 109 -29.52 3.24 -8.66
N HIS A 110 -29.46 1.91 -8.58
CA HIS A 110 -28.48 1.08 -9.30
C HIS A 110 -28.47 1.28 -10.81
N LYS A 111 -29.63 1.64 -11.40
CA LYS A 111 -29.80 1.86 -12.84
C LYS A 111 -29.44 3.27 -13.30
N LEU A 112 -29.14 4.19 -12.38
CA LEU A 112 -28.73 5.54 -12.75
C LEU A 112 -27.42 5.48 -13.52
N VAL A 113 -27.35 6.23 -14.60
CA VAL A 113 -26.18 6.28 -15.49
C VAL A 113 -25.14 7.22 -14.86
N ILE A 114 -23.93 6.71 -14.71
CA ILE A 114 -22.72 7.47 -14.36
C ILE A 114 -21.92 7.80 -15.62
N LYS A 115 -20.79 8.51 -15.48
CA LYS A 115 -19.87 8.78 -16.60
C LYS A 115 -19.48 7.47 -17.31
N ASP A 116 -19.23 7.56 -18.62
CA ASP A 116 -18.82 6.46 -19.50
C ASP A 116 -19.88 5.33 -19.69
N ASP A 117 -21.17 5.67 -19.71
CA ASP A 117 -22.30 4.75 -19.90
C ASP A 117 -22.37 3.58 -18.91
N LYS A 118 -21.63 3.66 -17.80
CA LYS A 118 -21.73 2.73 -16.68
C LYS A 118 -22.96 3.07 -15.83
N ASP A 119 -23.44 2.10 -15.06
CA ASP A 119 -24.48 2.33 -14.06
C ASP A 119 -23.89 2.40 -12.63
N VAL A 120 -24.67 2.91 -11.68
CA VAL A 120 -24.27 3.01 -10.27
C VAL A 120 -23.85 1.65 -9.71
N ASN A 121 -24.52 0.57 -10.09
CA ASN A 121 -24.17 -0.78 -9.63
C ASN A 121 -22.77 -1.21 -10.11
N SER A 122 -22.42 -0.89 -11.35
CA SER A 122 -21.11 -1.14 -11.92
C SER A 122 -20.03 -0.33 -11.19
N GLY A 123 -20.32 0.92 -10.84
CA GLY A 123 -19.45 1.73 -10.01
C GLY A 123 -19.22 1.14 -8.60
N ILE A 124 -20.28 0.64 -7.95
CA ILE A 124 -20.15 -0.04 -6.64
C ILE A 124 -19.27 -1.30 -6.76
N LYS A 125 -19.43 -2.09 -7.82
CA LYS A 125 -18.58 -3.26 -8.08
C LYS A 125 -17.12 -2.86 -8.29
N GLU A 126 -16.88 -1.76 -9.00
CA GLU A 126 -15.54 -1.20 -9.19
C GLU A 126 -14.90 -0.79 -7.87
N ILE A 127 -15.65 -0.11 -6.98
CA ILE A 127 -15.21 0.17 -5.60
C ILE A 127 -14.85 -1.15 -4.89
N GLY A 128 -15.67 -2.21 -5.02
CA GLY A 128 -15.38 -3.53 -4.47
C GLY A 128 -14.04 -4.12 -4.93
N ILE A 129 -13.74 -4.03 -6.22
CA ILE A 129 -12.47 -4.50 -6.78
C ILE A 129 -11.29 -3.69 -6.23
N ILE A 130 -11.41 -2.36 -6.19
CA ILE A 130 -10.36 -1.49 -5.65
C ILE A 130 -10.14 -1.76 -4.15
N ASN A 131 -11.23 -1.92 -3.39
CA ASN A 131 -11.17 -2.23 -1.95
C ASN A 131 -10.47 -3.57 -1.68
N HIS A 132 -10.76 -4.59 -2.48
CA HIS A 132 -10.07 -5.88 -2.40
C HIS A 132 -8.55 -5.73 -2.61
N ASN A 133 -8.13 -4.95 -3.61
CA ASN A 133 -6.71 -4.68 -3.86
C ASN A 133 -6.06 -3.92 -2.69
N LEU A 134 -6.78 -2.99 -2.05
CA LEU A 134 -6.33 -2.30 -0.84
C LEU A 134 -6.11 -3.28 0.32
N VAL A 135 -7.05 -4.20 0.58
CA VAL A 135 -6.87 -5.25 1.61
C VAL A 135 -5.61 -6.06 1.34
N LEU A 136 -5.43 -6.54 0.10
CA LEU A 136 -4.27 -7.34 -0.28
C LEU A 136 -2.96 -6.57 -0.11
N GLY A 137 -2.91 -5.30 -0.53
CA GLY A 137 -1.72 -4.46 -0.40
C GLY A 137 -1.36 -4.16 1.06
N LEU A 138 -2.34 -3.87 1.92
CA LEU A 138 -2.11 -3.62 3.35
C LEU A 138 -1.62 -4.90 4.06
N ASN A 139 -2.17 -6.06 3.72
CA ASN A 139 -1.68 -7.34 4.25
C ASN A 139 -0.24 -7.64 3.80
N LYS A 140 0.12 -7.29 2.55
CA LYS A 140 1.51 -7.38 2.08
C LYS A 140 2.44 -6.47 2.88
N ILE A 141 2.03 -5.23 3.16
CA ILE A 141 2.79 -4.29 4.00
C ILE A 141 3.05 -4.91 5.38
N ASN A 142 2.02 -5.41 6.06
CA ASN A 142 2.16 -6.07 7.36
C ASN A 142 3.17 -7.24 7.34
N LYS A 143 3.13 -8.07 6.29
CA LYS A 143 4.09 -9.16 6.11
C LYS A 143 5.52 -8.64 5.94
N VAL A 144 5.71 -7.65 5.08
CA VAL A 144 7.03 -7.03 4.84
C VAL A 144 7.60 -6.42 6.13
N LEU A 145 6.75 -5.77 6.94
CA LEU A 145 7.16 -5.22 8.25
C LEU A 145 7.57 -6.33 9.23
N ALA A 146 6.88 -7.47 9.24
CA ALA A 146 7.28 -8.63 10.05
C ALA A 146 8.63 -9.22 9.58
N ASP A 147 8.83 -9.32 8.27
CA ASP A 147 10.10 -9.79 7.70
C ASP A 147 11.25 -8.82 8.01
N LEU A 148 10.99 -7.50 7.99
CA LEU A 148 11.97 -6.47 8.39
C LEU A 148 12.39 -6.61 9.85
N ASP A 149 11.46 -6.83 10.78
CA ASP A 149 11.78 -7.04 12.20
C ASP A 149 12.67 -8.28 12.41
N HIS A 150 12.35 -9.37 11.71
CA HIS A 150 13.15 -10.59 11.77
C HIS A 150 14.56 -10.38 11.20
N VAL A 151 14.68 -9.66 10.08
CA VAL A 151 15.98 -9.34 9.48
C VAL A 151 16.80 -8.40 10.38
N ASP A 152 16.19 -7.34 10.92
CA ASP A 152 16.86 -6.41 11.83
C ASP A 152 17.38 -7.11 13.10
N THR A 153 16.57 -8.01 13.67
CA THR A 153 16.99 -8.84 14.82
C THR A 153 18.24 -9.66 14.49
N ASN A 154 18.28 -10.28 13.31
CA ASN A 154 19.43 -11.05 12.86
C ASN A 154 20.65 -10.17 12.58
N ILE A 155 20.46 -9.00 11.98
CA ILE A 155 21.55 -8.02 11.76
C ILE A 155 22.14 -7.60 13.11
N LYS A 156 21.31 -7.23 14.09
CA LYS A 156 21.75 -6.84 15.44
C LYS A 156 22.55 -7.96 16.12
N LYS A 157 22.18 -9.23 15.91
CA LYS A 157 22.91 -10.40 16.42
C LYS A 157 24.27 -10.60 15.74
N GLN A 158 24.37 -10.39 14.43
CA GLN A 158 25.59 -10.66 13.65
C GLN A 158 26.58 -9.48 13.60
N THR A 159 26.10 -8.26 13.78
CA THR A 159 26.90 -7.03 13.71
C THR A 159 28.10 -7.00 14.68
N PRO A 160 27.97 -7.41 15.96
CA PRO A 160 29.10 -7.41 16.88
C PRO A 160 30.26 -8.31 16.42
N ALA A 161 29.95 -9.46 15.83
CA ALA A 161 30.95 -10.38 15.29
C ALA A 161 31.70 -9.75 14.11
N LEU A 162 30.97 -9.06 13.22
CA LEU A 162 31.55 -8.34 12.08
C LEU A 162 32.48 -7.22 12.56
N ILE A 163 32.02 -6.38 13.49
CA ILE A 163 32.83 -5.27 14.05
C ILE A 163 34.12 -5.81 14.66
N SER A 164 34.03 -6.89 15.45
CA SER A 164 35.19 -7.51 16.09
C SER A 164 36.17 -8.10 15.06
N ALA A 165 35.66 -8.80 14.06
CA ALA A 165 36.47 -9.43 13.02
C ALA A 165 37.15 -8.38 12.12
N PHE A 166 36.43 -7.32 11.72
CA PHE A 166 36.98 -6.21 10.94
C PHE A 166 38.09 -5.48 11.71
N LYS A 167 37.86 -5.13 12.99
CA LYS A 167 38.90 -4.49 13.83
C LYS A 167 40.18 -5.33 13.92
N LYS A 168 40.07 -6.66 14.05
CA LYS A 168 41.24 -7.56 14.08
C LYS A 168 41.94 -7.62 12.73
N PHE A 169 41.18 -7.67 11.64
CA PHE A 169 41.72 -7.70 10.29
C PHE A 169 42.44 -6.40 9.91
N ASP A 170 41.82 -5.23 10.15
CA ASP A 170 42.40 -3.92 9.86
C ASP A 170 43.68 -3.66 10.66
N LYS A 171 43.68 -3.98 11.97
CA LYS A 171 44.90 -3.91 12.81
C LYS A 171 46.04 -4.83 12.32
N SER A 172 45.72 -5.87 11.56
CA SER A 172 46.70 -6.83 11.06
C SER A 172 47.25 -6.46 9.68
N LYS A 173 46.70 -5.43 9.01
CA LYS A 173 47.02 -5.04 7.64
C LYS A 173 48.53 -4.92 7.35
N ASP A 174 49.24 -4.12 8.13
CA ASP A 174 50.69 -3.89 7.89
C ASP A 174 51.54 -5.13 8.20
N LYS A 175 51.13 -5.91 9.21
CA LYS A 175 51.79 -7.17 9.56
C LYS A 175 51.61 -8.22 8.46
N ILE A 176 50.40 -8.31 7.90
CA ILE A 176 50.07 -9.17 6.76
C ILE A 176 50.93 -8.78 5.56
N TYR A 177 50.93 -7.48 5.21
CA TYR A 177 51.73 -6.97 4.11
C TYR A 177 53.22 -7.30 4.29
N GLY A 178 53.79 -6.99 5.47
CA GLY A 178 55.20 -7.23 5.75
C GLY A 178 55.60 -8.70 5.63
N ARG A 179 54.74 -9.64 6.04
CA ARG A 179 54.98 -11.08 5.90
C ARG A 179 54.93 -11.55 4.45
N ILE A 180 53.95 -11.08 3.68
CA ILE A 180 53.85 -11.37 2.24
C ILE A 180 55.07 -10.81 1.50
N PHE A 181 55.48 -9.59 1.82
CA PHE A 181 56.64 -8.94 1.24
C PHE A 181 57.93 -9.73 1.53
N MET A 182 58.18 -10.12 2.79
CA MET A 182 59.34 -10.93 3.16
C MET A 182 59.40 -12.25 2.40
N MET A 183 58.28 -12.95 2.24
CA MET A 183 58.23 -14.22 1.50
C MET A 183 58.51 -14.03 -0.01
N ARG A 184 58.11 -12.89 -0.57
CA ARG A 184 58.37 -12.54 -1.97
C ARG A 184 59.80 -12.03 -2.19
N SER A 185 60.42 -11.43 -1.19
CA SER A 185 61.84 -11.00 -1.27
C SER A 185 62.81 -12.16 -1.06
N LEU A 186 62.42 -13.22 -0.34
CA LEU A 186 63.24 -14.42 -0.11
C LEU A 186 63.38 -15.31 -1.37
N SER A 187 62.55 -15.14 -2.39
CA SER A 187 62.62 -15.85 -3.66
C SER A 187 63.52 -15.18 -4.71
N GLY A 188 64.23 -14.10 -4.36
CA GLY A 188 65.30 -13.51 -5.18
C GLY A 188 66.59 -13.42 -4.35
N SER A 189 67.74 -13.77 -4.95
CA SER A 189 69.03 -13.72 -4.25
C SER A 189 69.34 -12.30 -3.77
N VAL A 190 70.06 -12.22 -2.65
CA VAL A 190 70.53 -10.96 -2.03
C VAL A 190 71.60 -10.25 -2.92
N THR A 191 71.97 -10.82 -4.07
CA THR A 191 73.10 -10.37 -4.89
C THR A 191 72.73 -9.83 -6.27
N GLU A 192 71.45 -9.81 -6.68
CA GLU A 192 71.06 -9.23 -7.97
C GLU A 192 70.81 -7.71 -7.89
N SER A 193 71.46 -6.94 -8.78
CA SER A 193 71.22 -5.51 -8.96
C SER A 193 69.73 -5.24 -9.17
N VAL A 194 69.17 -4.34 -8.34
CA VAL A 194 67.75 -3.99 -8.39
C VAL A 194 67.50 -3.07 -9.60
N ASP A 195 67.07 -3.66 -10.71
CA ASP A 195 66.66 -2.91 -11.89
C ASP A 195 65.39 -2.08 -11.63
N SER A 196 65.28 -0.92 -12.27
CA SER A 196 64.18 0.06 -12.13
C SER A 196 62.78 -0.57 -12.31
N ALA A 197 62.67 -1.56 -13.20
CA ALA A 197 61.46 -2.33 -13.44
C ALA A 197 61.04 -3.19 -12.23
N LYS A 198 61.99 -3.74 -11.45
CA LYS A 198 61.71 -4.51 -10.23
C LYS A 198 61.20 -3.59 -9.11
N VAL A 199 61.70 -2.36 -9.02
CA VAL A 199 61.22 -1.34 -8.05
C VAL A 199 59.77 -0.94 -8.36
N LYS A 200 59.46 -0.66 -9.63
CA LYS A 200 58.11 -0.31 -10.08
C LYS A 200 57.07 -1.40 -9.75
N LYS A 201 57.37 -2.67 -10.09
CA LYS A 201 56.50 -3.81 -9.78
C LYS A 201 56.29 -4.05 -8.27
N ARG A 202 57.23 -3.64 -7.41
CA ARG A 202 57.08 -3.69 -5.95
C ARG A 202 56.13 -2.58 -5.45
N GLY A 203 56.25 -1.37 -6.00
CA GLY A 203 55.34 -0.26 -5.73
C GLY A 203 53.89 -0.61 -6.08
N GLU A 204 53.65 -1.08 -7.31
CA GLU A 204 52.32 -1.47 -7.79
C GLU A 204 51.66 -2.56 -6.93
N PHE A 205 52.44 -3.51 -6.42
CA PHE A 205 51.95 -4.56 -5.52
C PHE A 205 51.50 -4.02 -4.16
N LYS A 206 52.28 -3.09 -3.59
CA LYS A 206 51.94 -2.41 -2.34
C LYS A 206 50.64 -1.62 -2.50
N GLU A 207 50.57 -0.80 -3.54
CA GLU A 207 49.40 0.01 -3.86
C GLU A 207 48.15 -0.86 -4.01
N ARG A 208 48.25 -1.95 -4.78
CA ARG A 208 47.14 -2.89 -4.98
C ARG A 208 46.68 -3.52 -3.65
N PHE A 209 47.60 -3.95 -2.79
CA PHE A 209 47.26 -4.52 -1.49
C PHE A 209 46.48 -3.54 -0.61
N PHE A 210 46.98 -2.31 -0.45
CA PHE A 210 46.33 -1.30 0.38
C PHE A 210 45.01 -0.83 -0.21
N ARG A 211 44.89 -0.75 -1.54
CA ARG A 211 43.62 -0.48 -2.22
C ARG A 211 42.55 -1.52 -1.87
N VAL A 212 42.85 -2.82 -1.97
CA VAL A 212 41.88 -3.87 -1.64
C VAL A 212 41.43 -3.79 -0.17
N PHE A 213 42.33 -3.44 0.75
CA PHE A 213 41.96 -3.17 2.15
C PHE A 213 41.00 -1.98 2.30
N GLN A 214 41.21 -0.89 1.54
CA GLN A 214 40.28 0.24 1.54
C GLN A 214 38.93 -0.14 0.96
N ASP A 215 38.89 -0.98 -0.08
CA ASP A 215 37.63 -1.48 -0.63
C ASP A 215 36.85 -2.28 0.42
N TYR A 216 37.52 -3.19 1.16
CA TYR A 216 36.90 -3.90 2.27
C TYR A 216 36.39 -2.98 3.37
N LYS A 217 37.14 -1.92 3.71
CA LYS A 217 36.71 -0.91 4.68
C LYS A 217 35.46 -0.16 4.19
N SER A 218 35.43 0.25 2.91
CA SER A 218 34.28 0.90 2.30
C SER A 218 33.03 -0.01 2.31
N ILE A 219 33.21 -1.28 2.00
CA ILE A 219 32.15 -2.29 2.07
C ILE A 219 31.63 -2.43 3.51
N TYR A 220 32.54 -2.59 4.48
CA TYR A 220 32.18 -2.66 5.90
C TYR A 220 31.41 -1.42 6.36
N ASN A 221 31.89 -0.21 6.05
CA ASN A 221 31.20 1.03 6.40
C ASN A 221 29.81 1.10 5.76
N SER A 222 29.65 0.63 4.52
CA SER A 222 28.33 0.59 3.86
C SER A 222 27.32 -0.25 4.65
N LEU A 223 27.77 -1.36 5.27
CA LEU A 223 26.91 -2.25 6.05
C LEU A 223 26.58 -1.71 7.44
N ILE A 224 27.45 -0.88 8.02
CA ILE A 224 27.29 -0.37 9.40
C ILE A 224 26.66 1.03 9.42
N GLU A 225 27.10 1.92 8.52
CA GLU A 225 26.79 3.36 8.57
C GLU A 225 25.72 3.76 7.53
N SER A 226 25.48 2.95 6.51
CA SER A 226 24.57 3.28 5.39
C SER A 226 23.52 2.20 5.14
N ARG A 227 23.17 1.45 6.18
CA ARG A 227 22.15 0.39 6.12
C ARG A 227 20.81 0.95 5.61
N GLY A 228 20.10 0.17 4.80
CA GLY A 228 18.81 0.57 4.23
C GLY A 228 18.85 1.62 3.13
N THR A 229 20.03 2.12 2.75
CA THR A 229 20.18 3.13 1.69
C THR A 229 20.64 2.53 0.36
N ALA A 230 20.58 3.29 -0.73
CA ALA A 230 21.10 2.87 -2.03
C ALA A 230 22.60 2.48 -2.03
N ASN A 231 23.37 2.95 -1.04
CA ASN A 231 24.80 2.63 -0.91
C ASN A 231 25.07 1.13 -0.73
N VAL A 232 24.08 0.36 -0.26
CA VAL A 232 24.23 -1.09 -0.08
C VAL A 232 23.93 -1.91 -1.33
N ALA A 233 23.27 -1.33 -2.35
CA ALA A 233 22.77 -2.06 -3.52
C ALA A 233 23.87 -2.87 -4.23
N ASP A 234 25.04 -2.28 -4.41
CA ASP A 234 26.17 -2.89 -5.13
C ASP A 234 27.21 -3.55 -4.21
N VAL A 235 26.96 -3.65 -2.91
CA VAL A 235 27.94 -4.16 -1.94
C VAL A 235 28.39 -5.58 -2.29
N LYS A 236 27.48 -6.46 -2.73
CA LYS A 236 27.84 -7.84 -3.11
C LYS A 236 28.75 -7.88 -4.34
N LYS A 237 28.56 -6.98 -5.30
CA LYS A 237 29.43 -6.85 -6.48
C LYS A 237 30.81 -6.34 -6.08
N ARG A 238 30.87 -5.28 -5.27
CA ARG A 238 32.14 -4.74 -4.72
C ARG A 238 32.89 -5.80 -3.93
N TYR A 239 32.20 -6.53 -3.04
CA TYR A 239 32.77 -7.60 -2.25
C TYR A 239 33.36 -8.74 -3.10
N LYS A 240 32.62 -9.24 -4.11
CA LYS A 240 33.13 -10.28 -5.01
C LYS A 240 34.44 -9.86 -5.68
N LYS A 241 34.51 -8.62 -6.19
CA LYS A 241 35.72 -8.07 -6.80
C LYS A 241 36.88 -8.01 -5.80
N SER A 242 36.68 -7.40 -4.63
CA SER A 242 37.73 -7.28 -3.61
C SER A 242 38.18 -8.63 -3.08
N HIS A 243 37.29 -9.61 -2.99
CA HIS A 243 37.61 -10.98 -2.59
C HIS A 243 38.49 -11.70 -3.60
N GLN A 244 38.14 -11.63 -4.89
CA GLN A 244 38.96 -12.17 -5.97
C GLN A 244 40.35 -11.52 -6.03
N GLU A 245 40.42 -10.19 -5.89
CA GLU A 245 41.71 -9.49 -5.84
C GLU A 245 42.52 -9.87 -4.59
N PHE A 246 41.85 -10.12 -3.46
CA PHE A 246 42.51 -10.54 -2.24
C PHE A 246 43.05 -11.98 -2.31
N ASP A 247 42.41 -12.87 -3.07
CA ASP A 247 42.84 -14.27 -3.21
C ASP A 247 44.27 -14.40 -3.74
N GLU A 248 44.72 -13.46 -4.58
CA GLU A 248 46.11 -13.40 -5.03
C GLU A 248 47.09 -13.21 -3.86
N PHE A 249 46.72 -12.35 -2.92
CA PHE A 249 47.49 -12.15 -1.69
C PHE A 249 47.31 -13.34 -0.74
N TYR A 250 46.09 -13.90 -0.64
CA TYR A 250 45.73 -15.03 0.22
C TYR A 250 46.62 -16.26 -0.02
N LYS A 251 46.91 -16.57 -1.30
CA LYS A 251 47.80 -17.68 -1.68
C LYS A 251 49.23 -17.53 -1.17
N LEU A 252 49.66 -16.30 -0.88
CA LEU A 252 51.00 -16.00 -0.37
C LEU A 252 51.08 -16.14 1.17
N PHE A 253 49.96 -16.34 1.86
CA PHE A 253 49.97 -16.55 3.32
C PHE A 253 50.50 -17.95 3.65
N LYS A 254 51.58 -18.02 4.43
CA LYS A 254 52.02 -19.25 5.11
C LYS A 254 51.79 -19.23 6.62
N VAL A 255 51.26 -18.12 7.17
CA VAL A 255 51.02 -17.96 8.61
C VAL A 255 49.53 -18.15 8.92
N ASP A 256 49.20 -19.22 9.65
CA ASP A 256 47.82 -19.63 9.93
C ASP A 256 47.01 -18.59 10.70
N VAL A 257 47.65 -17.84 11.60
CA VAL A 257 46.98 -16.80 12.40
C VAL A 257 46.34 -15.72 11.52
N TYR A 258 47.02 -15.30 10.45
CA TYR A 258 46.50 -14.26 9.57
C TYR A 258 45.47 -14.80 8.57
N LYS A 259 45.63 -16.05 8.11
CA LYS A 259 44.57 -16.74 7.36
C LYS A 259 43.29 -16.85 8.18
N LYS A 260 43.39 -17.26 9.43
CA LYS A 260 42.25 -17.33 10.36
C LYS A 260 41.61 -15.96 10.57
N THR A 261 42.41 -14.91 10.71
CA THR A 261 41.92 -13.53 10.83
C THR A 261 41.12 -13.10 9.60
N TYR A 262 41.65 -13.33 8.40
CA TYR A 262 40.96 -13.03 7.14
C TYR A 262 39.68 -13.86 6.96
N ASN A 263 39.75 -15.17 7.19
CA ASN A 263 38.61 -16.08 7.05
C ASN A 263 37.48 -15.69 8.01
N ASN A 264 37.80 -15.36 9.26
CA ASN A 264 36.80 -14.90 10.23
C ASN A 264 36.11 -13.62 9.79
N PHE A 265 36.89 -12.64 9.29
CA PHE A 265 36.34 -11.39 8.76
C PHE A 265 35.45 -11.64 7.54
N THR A 266 35.95 -12.36 6.53
CA THR A 266 35.21 -12.59 5.30
C THR A 266 33.94 -13.42 5.54
N ASN A 267 33.99 -14.48 6.35
CA ASN A 267 32.80 -15.25 6.70
C ASN A 267 31.73 -14.38 7.38
N SER A 268 32.14 -13.55 8.35
CA SER A 268 31.22 -12.64 9.02
C SER A 268 30.69 -11.56 8.07
N LEU A 269 31.55 -11.06 7.18
CA LEU A 269 31.16 -10.06 6.18
C LEU A 269 30.12 -10.63 5.21
N THR A 270 30.33 -11.82 4.66
CA THR A 270 29.36 -12.48 3.75
C THR A 270 27.99 -12.62 4.40
N GLN A 271 27.93 -13.10 5.64
CA GLN A 271 26.67 -13.24 6.39
C GLN A 271 25.93 -11.92 6.55
N ASN A 272 26.65 -10.83 6.86
CA ASN A 272 26.05 -9.52 7.02
C ASN A 272 25.64 -8.89 5.67
N ILE A 273 26.39 -9.14 4.59
CA ILE A 273 26.02 -8.67 3.24
C ILE A 273 24.66 -9.22 2.82
N ASP A 274 24.43 -10.53 2.98
CA ASP A 274 23.16 -11.13 2.57
C ASP A 274 21.97 -10.62 3.41
N LEU A 275 22.18 -10.42 4.71
CA LEU A 275 21.15 -9.85 5.60
C LEU A 275 20.79 -8.40 5.24
N VAL A 276 21.80 -7.54 5.07
CA VAL A 276 21.59 -6.11 4.76
C VAL A 276 20.99 -5.92 3.36
N LEU A 277 21.37 -6.76 2.39
CA LEU A 277 20.74 -6.74 1.07
C LEU A 277 19.28 -7.20 1.11
N LYS A 278 18.97 -8.20 1.95
CA LYS A 278 17.58 -8.62 2.17
C LYS A 278 16.77 -7.48 2.79
N GLU A 279 17.29 -6.79 3.80
CA GLU A 279 16.65 -5.61 4.39
C GLU A 279 16.40 -4.52 3.34
N TYR A 280 17.42 -4.17 2.54
CA TYR A 280 17.29 -3.17 1.49
C TYR A 280 16.21 -3.53 0.46
N SER A 281 16.12 -4.80 0.06
CA SER A 281 15.05 -5.28 -0.82
C SER A 281 13.68 -5.11 -0.18
N LEU A 282 13.52 -5.50 1.09
CA LEU A 282 12.26 -5.39 1.81
C LEU A 282 11.82 -3.93 1.97
N LEU A 283 12.75 -2.99 2.22
CA LEU A 283 12.44 -1.56 2.28
C LEU A 283 11.95 -1.02 0.95
N LYS A 284 12.53 -1.48 -0.17
CA LYS A 284 12.02 -1.14 -1.51
C LYS A 284 10.62 -1.70 -1.75
N ASP A 285 10.40 -2.95 -1.37
CA ASP A 285 9.09 -3.60 -1.51
C ASP A 285 8.03 -2.89 -0.65
N LEU A 286 8.39 -2.48 0.57
CA LEU A 286 7.53 -1.68 1.45
C LEU A 286 7.13 -0.37 0.77
N ASN A 287 8.10 0.39 0.26
CA ASN A 287 7.86 1.65 -0.43
C ASN A 287 6.97 1.47 -1.67
N PHE A 288 7.24 0.44 -2.47
CA PHE A 288 6.42 0.09 -3.63
C PHE A 288 4.98 -0.21 -3.23
N ASN A 289 4.75 -1.08 -2.22
CA ASN A 289 3.41 -1.43 -1.78
C ASN A 289 2.65 -0.22 -1.20
N ILE A 290 3.32 0.68 -0.46
CA ILE A 290 2.69 1.90 0.05
C ILE A 290 2.23 2.80 -1.11
N ASN A 291 3.05 2.95 -2.15
CA ASN A 291 2.69 3.74 -3.33
C ASN A 291 1.51 3.13 -4.08
N GLU A 292 1.45 1.81 -4.23
CA GLU A 292 0.30 1.11 -4.81
C GLU A 292 -0.98 1.35 -4.00
N ILE A 293 -0.91 1.32 -2.66
CA ILE A 293 -2.04 1.67 -1.79
C ILE A 293 -2.49 3.11 -2.01
N ASN A 294 -1.55 4.06 -2.10
CA ASN A 294 -1.85 5.47 -2.34
C ASN A 294 -2.56 5.68 -3.70
N ASN A 295 -2.10 4.98 -4.74
CA ASN A 295 -2.69 5.02 -6.07
C ASN A 295 -4.12 4.45 -6.05
N ASN A 296 -4.28 3.24 -5.52
CA ASN A 296 -5.59 2.60 -5.37
C ASN A 296 -6.55 3.45 -4.55
N ASN A 297 -6.09 4.10 -3.48
CA ASN A 297 -6.92 5.00 -2.68
C ASN A 297 -7.33 6.27 -3.44
N THR A 298 -6.47 6.77 -4.32
CA THR A 298 -6.81 7.91 -5.19
C THR A 298 -7.89 7.52 -6.19
N THR A 299 -7.73 6.37 -6.85
CA THR A 299 -8.74 5.82 -7.75
C THR A 299 -10.06 5.59 -7.01
N LEU A 300 -10.02 4.93 -5.85
CA LEU A 300 -11.18 4.72 -4.99
C LEU A 300 -11.91 6.04 -4.71
N GLY A 301 -11.17 7.07 -4.31
CA GLY A 301 -11.71 8.39 -4.05
C GLY A 301 -12.44 8.99 -5.25
N SER A 302 -11.86 8.90 -6.45
CA SER A 302 -12.49 9.40 -7.68
C SER A 302 -13.73 8.61 -8.09
N THR A 303 -13.73 7.28 -7.90
CA THR A 303 -14.88 6.43 -8.20
C THR A 303 -16.06 6.76 -7.28
N ILE A 304 -15.80 6.96 -5.98
CA ILE A 304 -16.82 7.36 -5.00
C ILE A 304 -17.40 8.72 -5.33
N GLU A 305 -16.56 9.69 -5.70
CA GLU A 305 -16.98 11.05 -6.03
C GLU A 305 -17.89 11.06 -7.27
N ASN A 306 -17.52 10.35 -8.33
CA ASN A 306 -18.37 10.21 -9.53
C ASN A 306 -19.74 9.58 -9.21
N LEU A 307 -19.79 8.59 -8.33
CA LEU A 307 -21.05 8.00 -7.85
C LEU A 307 -21.87 9.00 -7.03
N GLY A 308 -21.20 9.73 -6.12
CA GLY A 308 -21.81 10.74 -5.27
C GLY A 308 -22.44 11.88 -6.08
N GLU A 309 -21.78 12.37 -7.13
CA GLU A 309 -22.32 13.42 -8.02
C GLU A 309 -23.68 13.02 -8.60
N VAL A 310 -23.79 11.80 -9.13
CA VAL A 310 -25.02 11.30 -9.76
C VAL A 310 -26.13 11.09 -8.73
N VAL A 311 -25.79 10.48 -7.60
CA VAL A 311 -26.77 10.19 -6.53
C VAL A 311 -27.28 11.48 -5.88
N ASN A 312 -26.42 12.47 -5.67
CA ASN A 312 -26.82 13.77 -5.14
C ASN A 312 -27.74 14.51 -6.11
N THR A 313 -27.40 14.48 -7.40
CA THR A 313 -28.26 15.07 -8.44
C THR A 313 -29.65 14.43 -8.46
N GLU A 314 -29.72 13.10 -8.34
CA GLU A 314 -31.00 12.38 -8.29
C GLU A 314 -31.77 12.66 -6.99
N TYR A 315 -31.07 12.80 -5.87
CA TYR A 315 -31.68 13.17 -4.59
C TYR A 315 -32.34 14.56 -4.67
N ASP A 316 -31.64 15.55 -5.22
CA ASP A 316 -32.13 16.91 -5.36
C ASP A 316 -33.35 16.95 -6.29
N LYS A 317 -33.26 16.30 -7.46
CA LYS A 317 -34.40 16.16 -8.39
C LYS A 317 -35.61 15.50 -7.75
N SER A 318 -35.41 14.38 -7.05
CA SER A 318 -36.49 13.69 -6.36
C SER A 318 -37.11 14.54 -5.24
N SER A 319 -36.34 15.45 -4.63
CA SER A 319 -36.86 16.40 -3.65
C SER A 319 -37.72 17.47 -4.29
N ASP A 320 -37.26 18.03 -5.41
CA ASP A 320 -38.01 19.03 -6.17
C ASP A 320 -39.31 18.45 -6.73
N ASP A 321 -39.28 17.21 -7.23
CA ASP A 321 -40.46 16.49 -7.71
C ASP A 321 -41.50 16.29 -6.60
N VAL A 322 -41.08 15.88 -5.39
CA VAL A 322 -41.98 15.75 -4.24
C VAL A 322 -42.63 17.09 -3.87
N VAL A 323 -41.86 18.18 -3.89
CA VAL A 323 -42.38 19.52 -3.61
C VAL A 323 -43.36 19.97 -4.69
N SER A 324 -43.04 19.75 -5.96
CA SER A 324 -43.89 20.09 -7.10
C SER A 324 -45.20 19.30 -7.07
N GLU A 325 -45.12 17.98 -6.88
CA GLU A 325 -46.29 17.11 -6.72
C GLU A 325 -47.16 17.57 -5.56
N ALA A 326 -46.59 17.90 -4.40
CA ALA A 326 -47.36 18.38 -3.25
C ALA A 326 -48.03 19.75 -3.50
N GLN A 327 -47.37 20.67 -4.20
CA GLN A 327 -47.91 22.00 -4.51
C GLN A 327 -49.16 21.93 -5.41
N GLN A 328 -49.22 20.95 -6.33
CA GLN A 328 -50.38 20.72 -7.20
C GLN A 328 -51.66 20.32 -6.46
N PHE A 329 -51.57 19.98 -5.17
CA PHE A 329 -52.74 19.60 -4.34
C PHE A 329 -53.19 20.71 -3.39
N VAL A 330 -52.33 21.67 -3.10
CA VAL A 330 -52.62 22.77 -2.16
C VAL A 330 -53.33 23.94 -2.86
N TRP A 331 -53.37 23.94 -4.20
CA TRP A 331 -54.03 24.93 -5.06
C TRP A 331 -55.11 24.31 -5.94
#